data_AF-A0A349EHW6-F1
#
_entry.id   AF-A0A349EHW6-F1
#
_cell.length_a   1.000
_cell.length_b   1.000
_cell.length_c   1.000
_cell.angle_alpha   90.00
_cell.angle_beta   90.00
_cell.angle_gamma   90.00
#
_symmetry.space_group_name_H-M   'P 1'
#
loop_
_entity.id
_entity.type
_entity.pdbx_description
1 polymer ?
#
loop_
_entity_poly.entity_id
_entity_poly.type
_entity_poly.pdbx_seq_one_letter_code
_entity_poly.pdbx_strand_id
1 'polypeptide(L)'
;RVVAIFDTLAGPMAMVLVGAINVASIQTVWAGVITPPLGKTLRHWDYPLEGDGVVRLDRGAEMGRFNMGSTVILLFGPDKVRWERDLQPGMPVRMGQRLGKLSKSG
;
A
#
# COMPACT_ATOMS: atom_id res chain seq x y z
N ARG A 1 2.27 6.36 -10.48
CA ARG A 1 2.06 5.86 -9.10
C ARG A 1 0.58 5.66 -8.85
N VAL A 2 0.21 4.77 -7.92
CA VAL A 2 -1.14 4.61 -7.38
C VAL A 2 -1.04 4.78 -5.87
N VAL A 3 -1.97 5.50 -5.26
CA VAL A 3 -2.01 5.71 -3.81
C VAL A 3 -3.30 5.09 -3.29
N ALA A 4 -3.19 4.20 -2.31
CA ALA A 4 -4.33 3.65 -1.59
C ALA A 4 -4.26 4.13 -0.13
N ILE A 5 -5.32 4.78 0.34
CA ILE A 5 -5.44 5.25 1.72
C ILE A 5 -6.41 4.29 2.43
N PHE A 6 -5.95 3.70 3.53
CA PHE A 6 -6.73 2.75 4.30
C PHE A 6 -6.95 3.28 5.71
N ASP A 7 -8.16 3.07 6.22
CA ASP A 7 -8.42 3.10 7.64
C ASP A 7 -7.94 1.79 8.27
N THR A 8 -7.09 1.91 9.30
CA THR A 8 -6.50 0.75 9.98
C THR A 8 -6.58 0.92 11.49
N LEU A 9 -6.24 -0.13 12.24
CA LEU A 9 -6.08 -0.04 13.69
C LEU A 9 -4.99 0.96 14.13
N ALA A 10 -4.05 1.31 13.24
CA ALA A 10 -3.03 2.33 13.48
C ALA A 10 -3.54 3.76 13.23
N GLY A 11 -4.78 3.92 12.78
CA GLY A 11 -5.28 5.12 12.10
C GLY A 11 -5.04 5.05 10.58
N PRO A 12 -5.14 6.19 9.87
CA PRO A 12 -4.94 6.24 8.43
C PRO A 12 -3.53 5.79 8.03
N MET A 13 -3.46 4.92 7.02
CA MET A 13 -2.22 4.46 6.40
C MET A 13 -2.30 4.70 4.89
N ALA A 14 -1.25 5.30 4.31
CA ALA A 14 -1.12 5.38 2.86
C ALA A 14 -0.11 4.33 2.37
N MET A 15 -0.53 3.55 1.38
CA MET A 15 0.33 2.64 0.62
C MET A 15 0.47 3.16 -0.80
N VAL A 16 1.68 3.58 -1.16
CA VAL A 16 1.97 4.17 -2.48
C VAL A 16 2.74 3.17 -3.34
N LEU A 17 2.15 2.82 -4.47
CA LEU A 17 2.76 1.97 -5.49
C LEU A 17 3.42 2.85 -6.56
N VAL A 18 4.74 2.77 -6.68
CA VAL A 18 5.52 3.52 -7.68
C VAL A 18 6.08 2.52 -8.69
N GLY A 19 5.51 2.51 -9.89
CA GLY A 19 6.02 1.71 -11.00
C GLY A 19 7.31 2.31 -11.59
N ALA A 20 8.17 1.46 -12.13
CA ALA A 20 9.40 1.86 -12.83
C ALA A 20 9.14 2.24 -14.30
N ILE A 21 10.11 2.93 -14.90
CA ILE A 21 10.07 3.36 -16.31
C ILE A 21 9.87 2.12 -17.21
N ASN A 22 9.03 2.26 -18.24
CA ASN A 22 8.69 1.25 -19.26
C ASN A 22 7.88 0.02 -18.81
N VAL A 23 7.75 -0.26 -17.52
CA VAL A 23 7.06 -1.48 -17.02
C VAL A 23 6.11 -1.24 -15.84
N ALA A 24 5.60 -0.02 -15.73
CA ALA A 24 4.72 0.43 -14.65
C ALA A 24 3.28 -0.12 -14.72
N SER A 25 3.11 -1.43 -14.87
CA SER A 25 1.80 -2.04 -14.66
C SER A 25 1.52 -2.18 -13.17
N ILE A 26 0.40 -1.62 -12.72
CA ILE A 26 -0.05 -1.65 -11.33
C ILE A 26 -1.48 -2.19 -11.33
N GLN A 27 -1.70 -3.22 -10.54
CA GLN A 27 -3.01 -3.84 -10.34
C GLN A 27 -3.33 -3.93 -8.86
N THR A 28 -4.57 -3.64 -8.49
CA THR A 28 -5.12 -3.95 -7.16
C THR A 28 -6.10 -5.12 -7.27
N VAL A 29 -6.29 -5.86 -6.18
CA VAL A 29 -7.14 -7.05 -6.20
C VAL A 29 -8.63 -6.72 -6.42
N TRP A 30 -9.05 -5.50 -6.11
CA TRP A 30 -10.46 -5.08 -6.22
C TRP A 30 -10.78 -4.30 -7.51
N ALA A 31 -9.85 -3.50 -8.04
CA ALA A 31 -10.09 -2.65 -9.21
C ALA A 31 -9.39 -3.16 -10.48
N GLY A 32 -8.67 -4.29 -10.39
CA GLY A 32 -7.93 -4.85 -11.51
C GLY A 32 -6.79 -3.93 -11.94
N VAL A 33 -6.52 -3.91 -13.25
CA VAL A 33 -5.41 -3.15 -13.82
C VAL A 33 -5.73 -1.65 -13.76
N ILE A 34 -4.96 -0.92 -12.95
CA ILE A 34 -5.06 0.55 -12.86
C ILE A 34 -4.22 1.20 -13.96
N THR A 35 -3.01 0.70 -14.17
CA THR A 35 -2.12 1.09 -15.28
C THR A 35 -1.49 -0.16 -15.90
N PRO A 36 -1.26 -0.21 -17.22
CA PRO A 36 -1.72 0.74 -18.26
C PRO A 36 -3.25 0.69 -18.53
N PRO A 37 -3.82 1.71 -19.21
CA PRO A 37 -3.14 2.88 -19.75
C PRO A 37 -2.70 3.85 -18.65
N LEU A 38 -1.60 4.57 -18.91
CA LEU A 38 -1.21 5.70 -18.07
C LEU A 38 -2.29 6.77 -18.17
N GLY A 39 -2.89 7.13 -17.03
CA GLY A 39 -3.86 8.23 -16.99
C GLY A 39 -3.19 9.54 -17.40
N LYS A 40 -3.88 10.33 -18.23
CA LYS A 40 -3.45 11.69 -18.59
C LYS A 40 -3.80 12.72 -17.51
N THR A 41 -4.72 12.36 -16.62
CA THR A 41 -5.23 13.19 -15.53
C THR A 41 -5.23 12.41 -14.22
N LEU A 42 -5.33 13.13 -13.10
CA LEU A 42 -5.55 12.51 -11.80
C LEU A 42 -6.91 11.81 -11.80
N ARG A 43 -6.92 10.53 -11.39
CA ARG A 43 -8.14 9.76 -11.14
C ARG A 43 -8.25 9.52 -9.64
N HIS A 44 -9.46 9.65 -9.12
CA HIS A 44 -9.79 9.43 -7.72
C HIS A 44 -10.99 8.49 -7.64
N TRP A 45 -10.98 7.61 -6.65
CA TRP A 45 -12.07 6.69 -6.35
C TRP A 45 -12.28 6.69 -4.84
N ASP A 46 -13.50 6.97 -4.43
CA ASP A 46 -13.93 6.88 -3.05
C ASP A 46 -14.66 5.55 -2.82
N TYR A 47 -14.35 4.89 -1.71
CA TYR A 47 -14.96 3.62 -1.32
C TYR A 47 -15.74 3.82 -0.02
N PRO A 48 -16.97 3.28 0.09
CA PRO A 48 -17.75 3.42 1.31
C PRO A 48 -17.15 2.60 2.45
N LEU A 49 -17.40 3.01 3.69
CA LEU A 49 -16.97 2.27 4.88
C LEU A 49 -17.78 0.98 5.09
N GLU A 50 -19.02 0.94 4.62
CA GLU A 50 -19.98 -0.17 4.81
C GLU A 50 -20.87 -0.34 3.57
N GLY A 51 -21.48 -1.52 3.45
CA GLY A 51 -22.38 -1.85 2.34
C GLY A 51 -21.67 -2.28 1.05
N ASP A 52 -22.38 -2.17 -0.07
CA ASP A 52 -21.90 -2.59 -1.38
C ASP A 52 -20.75 -1.71 -1.87
N GLY A 53 -19.72 -2.34 -2.44
CA GLY A 53 -18.53 -1.64 -2.94
C GLY A 53 -17.46 -1.34 -1.89
N VAL A 54 -17.66 -1.76 -0.63
CA VAL A 54 -16.62 -1.67 0.41
C VAL A 54 -15.39 -2.51 0.02
N VAL A 55 -14.20 -1.96 0.23
CA VAL A 55 -12.93 -2.67 0.05
C VAL A 55 -12.31 -2.91 1.41
N ARG A 56 -12.29 -4.17 1.86
CA ARG A 56 -11.65 -4.61 3.11
C ARG A 56 -10.58 -5.65 2.80
N LEU A 57 -9.42 -5.48 3.43
CA LEU A 57 -8.31 -6.42 3.33
C LEU A 57 -7.88 -6.83 4.73
N ASP A 58 -7.84 -8.13 4.97
CA ASP A 58 -7.29 -8.67 6.21
C ASP A 58 -5.78 -8.46 6.26
N ARG A 59 -5.22 -8.49 7.47
CA ARG A 59 -3.78 -8.38 7.67
C ARG A 59 -3.06 -9.50 6.91
N GLY A 60 -2.18 -9.10 5.99
CA GLY A 60 -1.40 -10.03 5.18
C GLY A 60 -2.11 -10.50 3.90
N ALA A 61 -3.35 -10.06 3.66
CA ALA A 61 -4.01 -10.26 2.38
C ALA A 61 -3.25 -9.54 1.26
N GLU A 62 -3.32 -10.10 0.05
CA GLU A 62 -2.79 -9.44 -1.14
C GLU A 62 -3.60 -8.16 -1.40
N MET A 63 -2.90 -7.03 -1.51
CA MET A 63 -3.49 -5.75 -1.86
C MET A 63 -3.43 -5.50 -3.36
N GLY A 64 -2.30 -5.83 -3.96
CA GLY A 64 -2.02 -5.58 -5.36
C GLY A 64 -0.61 -6.02 -5.71
N ARG A 65 -0.27 -5.89 -6.99
CA ARG A 65 0.98 -6.36 -7.54
C ARG A 65 1.52 -5.41 -8.60
N PHE A 66 2.82 -5.49 -8.78
CA PHE A 66 3.51 -4.97 -9.95
C PHE A 66 3.87 -6.14 -10.83
N ASN A 67 3.78 -5.96 -12.14
CA ASN A 67 4.16 -7.03 -13.06
C ASN A 67 5.68 -7.08 -13.26
N MET A 68 6.40 -5.97 -13.00
CA MET A 68 7.86 -5.90 -13.08
C MET A 68 8.38 -4.70 -12.27
N GLY A 69 9.48 -4.90 -11.53
CA GLY A 69 10.32 -3.90 -10.84
C GLY A 69 9.65 -2.61 -10.31
N SER A 70 9.65 -2.41 -9.00
CA SER A 70 8.84 -1.33 -8.39
C SER A 70 9.25 -0.94 -6.98
N THR A 71 8.66 0.14 -6.48
CA THR A 71 8.80 0.59 -5.11
C THR A 71 7.44 0.70 -4.43
N VAL A 72 7.35 0.23 -3.18
CA VAL A 72 6.25 0.52 -2.26
C VAL A 72 6.74 1.50 -1.21
N ILE A 73 5.97 2.55 -0.97
CA ILE A 73 6.17 3.48 0.15
C ILE A 73 4.99 3.31 1.11
N LEU A 74 5.30 3.05 2.38
CA LEU A 74 4.31 2.96 3.45
C LEU A 74 4.42 4.20 4.34
N LEU A 75 3.30 4.90 4.51
CA LEU A 75 3.19 6.06 5.38
C LEU A 75 2.13 5.79 6.44
N PHE A 76 2.46 6.15 7.68
CA PHE A 76 1.57 6.04 8.83
C PHE A 76 1.47 7.39 9.53
N GLY A 77 0.42 7.59 10.31
CA GLY A 77 0.34 8.74 11.21
C GLY A 77 1.56 8.84 12.14
N PRO A 78 1.90 10.05 12.62
CA PRO A 78 3.02 10.26 13.55
C PRO A 78 2.94 9.31 14.75
N ASP A 79 4.09 8.72 15.07
CA ASP A 79 4.28 7.82 16.22
C ASP A 79 3.39 6.56 16.25
N LYS A 80 2.66 6.23 15.18
CA LYS A 80 1.75 5.06 15.14
C LYS A 80 2.45 3.73 14.92
N VAL A 81 3.63 3.74 14.31
CA VAL A 81 4.39 2.53 14.00
C VAL A 81 5.82 2.68 14.49
N ARG A 82 6.27 1.68 15.25
CA ARG A 82 7.67 1.48 15.60
C ARG A 82 8.27 0.45 14.64
N TRP A 83 9.16 0.91 13.76
CA TRP A 83 9.88 0.05 12.83
C TRP A 83 10.84 -0.91 13.57
N GLU A 84 11.05 -2.09 12.99
CA GLU A 84 12.06 -3.03 13.51
C GLU A 84 13.45 -2.41 13.37
N ARG A 85 14.27 -2.54 14.41
CA ARG A 85 15.59 -1.87 14.52
C ARG A 85 16.57 -2.32 13.45
N ASP A 86 16.40 -3.55 12.98
CA ASP A 86 17.32 -4.18 12.03
C ASP A 86 16.99 -3.79 10.58
N LEU A 87 15.90 -3.07 10.32
CA LEU A 87 15.63 -2.52 8.99
C LEU A 87 16.64 -1.43 8.66
N GLN A 88 17.45 -1.69 7.65
CA GLN A 88 18.48 -0.77 7.17
C GLN A 88 18.32 -0.51 5.67
N PRO A 89 18.78 0.65 5.17
CA PRO A 89 18.81 0.91 3.73
C PRO A 89 19.54 -0.19 2.96
N GLY A 90 18.95 -0.64 1.85
CA GLY A 90 19.52 -1.71 1.01
C GLY A 90 19.30 -3.13 1.54
N MET A 91 18.71 -3.32 2.73
CA MET A 91 18.41 -4.64 3.24
C MET A 91 17.30 -5.32 2.42
N PRO A 92 17.49 -6.58 1.98
CA PRO A 92 16.41 -7.34 1.36
C PRO A 92 15.33 -7.68 2.40
N VAL A 93 14.07 -7.53 2.02
CA VAL A 93 12.91 -7.94 2.81
C VAL A 93 12.29 -9.21 2.23
N ARG A 94 11.67 -10.04 3.07
CA ARG A 94 10.96 -11.26 2.66
C ARG A 94 9.46 -11.11 2.81
N MET A 95 8.70 -11.82 1.97
CA MET A 95 7.24 -11.93 2.16
C MET A 95 6.94 -12.51 3.55
N GLY A 96 5.99 -11.89 4.25
CA GLY A 96 5.65 -12.24 5.64
C GLY A 96 6.62 -11.71 6.71
N GLN A 97 7.73 -11.08 6.32
CA GLN A 97 8.64 -10.45 7.27
C GLN A 97 7.94 -9.29 7.97
N ARG A 98 8.05 -9.27 9.30
CA ARG A 98 7.60 -8.13 10.10
C ARG A 98 8.51 -6.94 9.84
N LEU A 99 7.92 -5.81 9.43
CA LEU A 99 8.64 -4.55 9.24
C LEU A 99 8.55 -3.62 10.47
N GLY A 100 7.49 -3.77 11.27
CA GLY A 100 7.29 -2.95 12.46
C GLY A 100 6.16 -3.47 13.34
N LYS A 101 5.90 -2.74 14.41
CA LYS A 101 4.82 -2.99 15.37
C LYS A 101 4.02 -1.70 15.54
N LEU A 102 2.72 -1.85 15.81
CA LEU A 102 1.92 -0.72 16.27
C LEU A 102 2.53 -0.20 17.58
N SER A 103 2.71 1.11 17.67
CA SER A 103 3.03 1.74 18.94
C SER A 103 1.84 1.56 19.88
N LYS A 104 2.10 1.17 21.12
CA LYS A 104 1.05 1.23 22.14
C LYS A 104 0.74 2.71 22.36
N SER A 105 -0.51 3.10 22.13
CA SER A 105 -1.03 4.35 22.67
C SER A 105 -0.76 4.33 24.17
N GLY A 106 -0.09 5.36 24.70
CA GLY A 106 -0.18 5.67 26.12
C GLY A 106 -1.60 6.08 26.48
#